data_AF-A0AB33ESI6-F1
#
_entry.id   AF-A0AB33ESI6-F1
#
_cell.length_a   1.000
_cell.length_b   1.000
_cell.length_c   1.000
_cell.angle_alpha   90.00
_cell.angle_beta   90.00
_cell.angle_gamma   90.00
#
_symmetry.space_group_name_H-M   'P 1'
#
loop_
_entity.id
_entity.type
_entity.pdbx_description
1 polymer ?
#
loop_
_entity_poly.entity_id
_entity_poly.type
_entity_poly.pdbx_seq_one_letter_code
_entity_poly.pdbx_strand_id
1 'polypeptide(L)'
;MTGEYRAVFDAEVRFANGGGLRTEGFRLDVPGPGITDDELAALLVRHLGLLMVGEVRISNRTVVEEPHKGGRGVPAAAPGGRRLVELSHEITDGLVTLPGWPAPRITDWLTREASRERYAPGVEFHVARIDMIANTGTYVDTPAHRWADGPDLTGIPLDRLADLPGLVVRVPAGTRAVDRLLLAPYEVTGRAVLLDTGWDAHFGTDAYAGPEAPYLTADGADWLVEAGAALVGIDSINIDDMTPAAAGERPAHSALLAAGIPIVEHLTGLGALPPTGFRFTAAPPRVAGMGTFPVRAFAVLDG
;
A
#
# COMPACT_ATOMS: atom_id res chain seq x y z
N MET A 1 21.76 3.21 14.81
CA MET A 1 21.68 2.90 13.38
C MET A 1 21.93 1.40 13.25
N THR A 2 20.88 0.60 13.23
CA THR A 2 20.98 -0.83 12.90
C THR A 2 21.03 -0.90 11.38
N GLY A 3 22.14 -1.36 10.80
CA GLY A 3 22.24 -1.57 9.35
C GLY A 3 21.19 -2.58 8.88
N GLU A 4 20.70 -2.41 7.65
CA GLU A 4 19.90 -3.42 6.94
C GLU A 4 20.88 -4.39 6.26
N TYR A 5 20.72 -5.70 6.50
CA TYR A 5 21.66 -6.72 6.04
C TYR A 5 20.95 -7.75 5.16
N ARG A 6 21.61 -8.15 4.08
CA ARG A 6 21.12 -9.17 3.15
C ARG A 6 22.16 -10.23 2.89
N ALA A 7 21.78 -11.50 3.01
CA ALA A 7 22.60 -12.62 2.62
C ALA A 7 22.41 -12.90 1.12
N VAL A 8 23.52 -13.06 0.40
CA VAL A 8 23.59 -13.57 -0.98
C VAL A 8 24.21 -14.96 -0.92
N PHE A 9 23.52 -15.99 -1.37
CA PHE A 9 23.96 -17.38 -1.22
C PHE A 9 23.31 -18.32 -2.23
N ASP A 10 23.95 -19.46 -2.43
CA ASP A 10 23.37 -20.60 -3.13
C ASP A 10 22.77 -21.57 -2.12
N ALA A 11 21.70 -22.26 -2.50
CA ALA A 11 21.09 -23.27 -1.64
C ALA A 11 20.68 -24.51 -2.44
N GLU A 12 20.82 -25.68 -1.81
CA GLU A 12 20.21 -26.93 -2.25
C GLU A 12 19.22 -27.39 -1.17
N VAL A 13 17.94 -27.43 -1.51
CA VAL A 13 16.85 -27.93 -0.66
C VAL A 13 16.44 -29.32 -1.14
N ARG A 14 16.38 -30.28 -0.23
CA ARG A 14 15.86 -31.63 -0.48
C ARG A 14 14.58 -31.83 0.30
N PHE A 15 13.54 -32.35 -0.37
CA PHE A 15 12.25 -32.61 0.28
C PHE A 15 12.15 -34.06 0.76
N ALA A 16 11.52 -34.25 1.91
CA ALA A 16 11.29 -35.55 2.54
C ALA A 16 10.35 -36.46 1.71
N ASN A 17 9.54 -35.89 0.83
CA ASN A 17 8.69 -36.61 -0.13
C ASN A 17 9.33 -36.81 -1.51
N GLY A 18 10.63 -36.49 -1.66
CA GLY A 18 11.37 -36.62 -2.91
C GLY A 18 11.42 -35.32 -3.74
N GLY A 19 12.43 -35.21 -4.60
CA GLY A 19 12.71 -33.99 -5.35
C GLY A 19 13.56 -32.97 -4.57
N GLY A 20 13.86 -31.83 -5.19
CA GLY A 20 14.65 -30.78 -4.58
C GLY A 20 14.60 -29.47 -5.37
N LEU A 21 15.11 -28.41 -4.76
CA LEU A 21 15.18 -27.07 -5.32
C LEU A 21 16.62 -26.55 -5.16
N ARG A 22 17.15 -25.92 -6.21
CA ARG A 22 18.45 -25.24 -6.16
C ARG A 22 18.28 -23.76 -6.46
N THR A 23 18.98 -22.92 -5.72
CA THR A 23 19.06 -21.48 -5.94
C THR A 23 20.50 -21.08 -6.20
N GLU A 24 20.69 -20.05 -7.03
CA GLU A 24 21.99 -19.44 -7.34
C GLU A 24 21.91 -17.94 -7.05
N GLY A 25 22.84 -17.41 -6.27
CA GLY A 25 22.91 -16.00 -5.89
C GLY A 25 21.64 -15.47 -5.20
N PHE A 26 20.92 -16.34 -4.49
CA PHE A 26 19.66 -16.01 -3.83
C PHE A 26 19.88 -14.94 -2.77
N ARG A 27 18.98 -13.97 -2.70
CA ARG A 27 19.08 -12.83 -1.79
C ARG A 27 17.99 -12.89 -0.73
N LEU A 28 18.37 -12.81 0.54
CA LEU A 28 17.43 -12.85 1.65
C LEU A 28 17.81 -11.86 2.76
N ASP A 29 16.83 -11.12 3.26
CA ASP A 29 17.04 -10.17 4.36
C ASP A 29 17.33 -10.94 5.65
N VAL A 30 18.34 -10.49 6.39
CA VAL A 30 18.83 -11.15 7.59
C VAL A 30 18.93 -10.16 8.75
N PRO A 31 18.72 -10.60 10.01
CA PRO A 31 18.72 -9.72 11.17
C PRO A 31 20.10 -9.11 11.49
N GLY A 32 21.17 -9.64 10.91
CA GLY A 32 22.52 -9.12 11.12
C GLY A 32 23.59 -9.90 10.35
N PRO A 33 24.84 -9.39 10.34
CA PRO A 33 25.96 -9.98 9.60
C PRO A 33 26.40 -11.33 10.18
N GLY A 34 26.10 -11.59 11.46
CA GLY A 34 26.49 -12.80 12.19
C GLY A 34 25.55 -14.00 12.04
N ILE A 35 24.59 -13.98 11.11
CA ILE A 35 23.66 -15.10 10.92
C ILE A 35 24.42 -16.41 10.64
N THR A 36 23.90 -17.56 11.08
CA THR A 36 24.46 -18.88 10.79
C THR A 36 23.81 -19.51 9.56
N ASP A 37 24.42 -20.56 9.01
CA ASP A 37 23.86 -21.24 7.84
C ASP A 37 22.54 -21.97 8.16
N ASP A 38 22.40 -22.49 9.39
CA ASP A 38 21.16 -23.10 9.87
C ASP A 38 20.03 -22.06 10.01
N GLU A 39 20.34 -20.89 10.54
CA GLU A 39 19.38 -19.78 10.64
C GLU A 39 18.99 -19.28 9.24
N LEU A 40 19.95 -19.18 8.33
CA LEU A 40 19.72 -18.77 6.94
C LEU A 40 18.90 -19.80 6.16
N ALA A 41 19.17 -21.10 6.36
CA ALA A 41 18.36 -22.18 5.83
C ALA A 41 16.92 -22.11 6.34
N ALA A 42 16.73 -21.92 7.65
CA ALA A 42 15.40 -21.77 8.23
C ALA A 42 14.67 -20.53 7.69
N LEU A 43 15.39 -19.42 7.47
CA LEU A 43 14.83 -18.24 6.82
C LEU A 43 14.41 -18.53 5.38
N LEU A 44 15.26 -19.21 4.58
CA LEU A 44 14.94 -19.58 3.20
C LEU A 44 13.67 -20.43 3.12
N VAL A 45 13.54 -21.46 3.97
CA VAL A 45 12.36 -22.33 4.03
C VAL A 45 11.09 -21.52 4.32
N ARG A 46 11.14 -20.64 5.33
CA ARG A 46 10.00 -19.77 5.68
C ARG A 46 9.67 -18.80 4.55
N HIS A 47 10.68 -18.15 3.99
CA HIS A 47 10.56 -17.13 2.96
C HIS A 47 9.91 -17.68 1.68
N LEU A 48 10.34 -18.87 1.27
CA LEU A 48 9.82 -19.57 0.09
C LEU A 48 8.55 -20.40 0.39
N GLY A 49 8.07 -20.43 1.64
CA GLY A 49 6.89 -21.21 2.03
C GLY A 49 7.03 -22.71 1.78
N LEU A 50 8.26 -23.24 1.87
CA LEU A 50 8.55 -24.63 1.52
C LEU A 50 8.04 -25.58 2.61
N LEU A 51 7.31 -26.62 2.21
CA LEU A 51 6.84 -27.68 3.09
C LEU A 51 7.63 -28.98 2.88
N MET A 52 7.62 -29.85 3.89
CA MET A 52 8.29 -31.16 3.83
C MET A 52 9.80 -31.08 3.54
N VAL A 53 10.48 -30.02 3.97
CA VAL A 53 11.93 -29.89 3.79
C VAL A 53 12.66 -30.89 4.69
N GLY A 54 13.50 -31.72 4.11
CA GLY A 54 14.34 -32.69 4.83
C GLY A 54 15.75 -32.19 5.10
N GLU A 55 16.36 -31.50 4.13
CA GLU A 55 17.73 -30.95 4.25
C GLU A 55 17.83 -29.65 3.45
N VAL A 56 18.56 -28.68 3.98
CA VAL A 56 18.97 -27.47 3.26
C VAL A 56 20.48 -27.33 3.41
N ARG A 57 21.18 -27.15 2.29
CA ARG A 57 22.61 -26.87 2.27
C ARG A 57 22.82 -25.48 1.71
N ILE A 58 23.50 -24.63 2.48
CA ILE A 58 23.90 -23.29 2.07
C ILE A 58 25.33 -23.35 1.54
N SER A 59 25.60 -22.63 0.45
CA SER A 59 26.94 -22.44 -0.11
C SER A 59 27.12 -21.04 -0.66
N ASN A 60 28.37 -20.63 -0.94
CA ASN A 60 28.70 -19.36 -1.58
C ASN A 60 28.08 -18.12 -0.90
N ARG A 61 28.00 -18.16 0.43
CA ARG A 61 27.33 -17.14 1.23
C ARG A 61 28.21 -15.91 1.43
N THR A 62 27.63 -14.74 1.18
CA THR A 62 28.14 -13.42 1.58
C THR A 62 27.03 -12.62 2.25
N VAL A 63 27.34 -11.80 3.26
CA VAL A 63 26.37 -10.84 3.82
C VAL A 63 26.81 -9.44 3.46
N VAL A 64 25.88 -8.66 2.88
CA VAL A 64 26.10 -7.28 2.49
C VAL A 64 25.22 -6.36 3.32
N GLU A 65 25.74 -5.18 3.67
CA GLU A 65 24.97 -4.09 4.27
C GLU A 65 24.46 -3.23 3.12
N GLU A 66 23.19 -3.39 2.77
CA GLU A 66 22.53 -2.65 1.69
C GLU A 66 21.11 -2.25 2.11
N PRO A 67 20.66 -1.00 1.86
CA PRO A 67 19.26 -0.62 2.05
C PRO A 67 18.36 -1.53 1.20
N HIS A 68 17.35 -2.15 1.80
CA HIS A 68 16.48 -3.10 1.10
C HIS A 68 15.02 -3.00 1.54
N LYS A 69 14.09 -3.14 0.58
CA LYS A 69 12.64 -2.96 0.81
C LYS A 69 11.94 -4.08 1.61
N GLY A 70 12.64 -5.04 2.21
CA GLY A 70 12.02 -6.12 2.99
C GLY A 70 11.39 -7.22 2.12
N GLY A 71 11.75 -8.47 2.36
CA GLY A 71 11.20 -9.66 1.68
C GLY A 71 10.09 -10.37 2.48
N ARG A 72 9.47 -11.39 1.88
CA ARG A 72 8.48 -12.26 2.53
C ARG A 72 9.02 -12.87 3.84
N GLY A 73 8.63 -12.29 4.97
CA GLY A 73 8.55 -12.93 6.28
C GLY A 73 9.83 -13.46 6.93
N VAL A 74 10.41 -12.67 7.84
CA VAL A 74 10.37 -13.02 9.27
C VAL A 74 10.01 -11.76 10.05
N PRO A 75 8.95 -11.79 10.88
CA PRO A 75 8.70 -10.70 11.81
C PRO A 75 9.92 -10.60 12.73
N ALA A 76 10.65 -9.49 12.65
CA ALA A 76 11.49 -9.11 13.78
C ALA A 76 10.54 -8.82 14.94
N ALA A 77 10.71 -9.51 16.07
CA ALA A 77 9.96 -9.19 17.28
C ALA A 77 10.30 -7.75 17.68
N ALA A 78 9.35 -6.83 17.48
CA ALA A 78 9.48 -5.45 17.90
C ALA A 78 9.06 -5.34 19.38
N PRO A 79 9.63 -4.42 20.17
CA PRO A 79 9.24 -4.26 21.57
C PRO A 79 7.77 -3.86 21.68
N GLY A 80 7.05 -4.49 22.61
CA GLY A 80 5.60 -4.40 22.75
C GLY A 80 5.06 -2.97 22.85
N GLY A 81 4.26 -2.59 21.86
CA GLY A 81 3.49 -1.36 21.83
C GLY A 81 2.74 -1.23 20.51
N ARG A 82 1.43 -0.94 20.59
CA ARG A 82 0.61 -0.64 19.41
C ARG A 82 1.14 0.61 18.72
N ARG A 83 1.58 0.50 17.46
CA ARG A 83 2.07 1.62 16.64
C ARG A 83 1.10 1.90 15.50
N LEU A 84 0.77 3.18 15.30
CA LEU A 84 0.02 3.67 14.14
C LEU A 84 1.00 4.24 13.11
N VAL A 85 0.81 3.88 11.85
CA VAL A 85 1.57 4.42 10.71
C VAL A 85 0.61 5.20 9.83
N GLU A 86 0.87 6.49 9.65
CA GLU A 86 0.15 7.38 8.72
C GLU A 86 0.51 6.99 7.28
N LEU A 87 -0.52 6.81 6.44
CA LEU A 87 -0.37 6.40 5.04
C LEU A 87 -1.03 7.39 4.08
N SER A 88 -1.38 8.59 4.57
CA SER A 88 -1.97 9.65 3.77
C SER A 88 -1.09 10.87 3.62
N HIS A 89 -1.13 11.49 2.44
CA HIS A 89 -0.57 12.82 2.23
C HIS A 89 -1.38 13.89 2.97
N GLU A 90 -0.69 14.91 3.50
CA GLU A 90 -1.34 16.03 4.18
C GLU A 90 -2.11 16.91 3.16
N ILE A 91 -3.38 17.21 3.48
CA ILE A 91 -4.20 18.12 2.68
C ILE A 91 -4.01 19.55 3.19
N THR A 92 -3.36 20.37 2.38
CA THR A 92 -3.09 21.79 2.65
C THR A 92 -3.79 22.69 1.63
N ASP A 93 -3.96 23.97 1.94
CA ASP A 93 -4.46 24.96 0.97
C ASP A 93 -3.55 24.98 -0.26
N GLY A 94 -4.14 24.85 -1.45
CA GLY A 94 -3.39 24.84 -2.71
C GLY A 94 -2.68 23.51 -3.02
N LEU A 95 -2.94 22.42 -2.27
CA LEU A 95 -2.39 21.10 -2.58
C LEU A 95 -2.68 20.69 -4.03
N VAL A 96 -1.63 20.36 -4.79
CA VAL A 96 -1.76 19.76 -6.12
C VAL A 96 -1.73 18.24 -5.98
N THR A 97 -2.90 17.60 -6.07
CA THR A 97 -3.00 16.13 -6.10
C THR A 97 -2.77 15.61 -7.51
N LEU A 98 -3.49 16.18 -8.48
CA LEU A 98 -3.32 15.90 -9.90
C LEU A 98 -3.11 17.24 -10.65
N PRO A 99 -2.05 17.38 -11.48
CA PRO A 99 -1.87 18.59 -12.27
C PRO A 99 -3.08 18.92 -13.13
N GLY A 100 -3.53 20.18 -13.06
CA GLY A 100 -4.70 20.67 -13.79
C GLY A 100 -6.05 20.49 -13.08
N TRP A 101 -6.10 19.76 -11.98
CA TRP A 101 -7.33 19.63 -11.18
C TRP A 101 -7.46 20.77 -10.16
N PRO A 102 -8.69 21.18 -9.79
CA PRO A 102 -8.90 22.18 -8.75
C PRO A 102 -8.23 21.79 -7.42
N ALA A 103 -7.32 22.63 -6.94
CA ALA A 103 -6.71 22.48 -5.62
C ALA A 103 -7.73 22.78 -4.51
N PRO A 104 -7.61 22.13 -3.33
CA PRO A 104 -8.43 22.48 -2.17
C PRO A 104 -8.16 23.93 -1.76
N ARG A 105 -9.24 24.62 -1.40
CA ARG A 105 -9.22 25.96 -0.81
C ARG A 105 -9.63 25.89 0.65
N ILE A 106 -8.69 26.16 1.54
CA ILE A 106 -8.91 26.14 2.99
C ILE A 106 -8.92 27.59 3.49
N THR A 107 -10.04 27.99 4.09
CA THR A 107 -10.28 29.37 4.52
C THR A 107 -10.97 29.41 5.88
N ASP A 108 -10.92 30.55 6.55
CA ASP A 108 -11.66 30.74 7.80
C ASP A 108 -13.14 31.02 7.52
N TRP A 109 -14.02 30.22 8.14
CA TRP A 109 -15.43 30.58 8.28
C TRP A 109 -15.66 31.46 9.50
N LEU A 110 -14.95 31.18 10.59
CA LEU A 110 -14.94 31.96 11.82
C LEU A 110 -13.53 32.01 12.39
N THR A 111 -12.94 33.21 12.44
CA THR A 111 -11.64 33.42 13.10
C THR A 111 -11.79 33.42 14.62
N ARG A 112 -10.70 33.14 15.34
CA ARG A 112 -10.69 33.23 16.82
C ARG A 112 -11.08 34.62 17.31
N GLU A 113 -10.57 35.66 16.66
CA GLU A 113 -10.89 37.06 16.98
C GLU A 113 -12.39 37.35 16.80
N ALA A 114 -12.96 37.02 15.64
CA ALA A 114 -14.37 37.22 15.36
C ALA A 114 -15.28 36.38 16.27
N SER A 115 -14.80 35.23 16.76
CA SER A 115 -15.56 34.41 17.70
C SER A 115 -15.76 35.10 19.05
N ARG A 116 -14.86 36.00 19.48
CA ARG A 116 -14.93 36.68 20.79
C ARG A 116 -16.17 37.57 20.93
N GLU A 117 -16.70 38.06 19.81
CA GLU A 117 -17.96 38.82 19.80
C GLU A 117 -19.18 37.95 20.12
N ARG A 118 -19.07 36.63 19.95
CA ARG A 118 -20.16 35.65 20.10
C ARG A 118 -20.12 34.89 21.42
N TYR A 119 -18.98 34.89 22.10
CA TYR A 119 -18.74 34.05 23.27
C TYR A 119 -18.26 34.88 24.48
N ALA A 120 -18.33 34.28 25.67
CA ALA A 120 -17.91 34.93 26.91
C ALA A 120 -16.40 35.27 26.90
N PRO A 121 -15.96 36.25 27.71
CA PRO A 121 -14.54 36.57 27.85
C PRO A 121 -13.69 35.33 28.18
N GLY A 122 -12.61 35.13 27.42
CA GLY A 122 -11.73 33.97 27.54
C GLY A 122 -12.16 32.73 26.76
N VAL A 123 -13.28 32.78 26.03
CA VAL A 123 -13.76 31.68 25.18
C VAL A 123 -13.64 32.09 23.71
N GLU A 124 -12.82 31.36 22.94
CA GLU A 124 -12.64 31.60 21.50
C GLU A 124 -12.59 30.29 20.71
N PHE A 125 -13.14 30.34 19.50
CA PHE A 125 -13.24 29.20 18.58
C PHE A 125 -12.73 29.58 17.20
N HIS A 126 -12.18 28.59 16.51
CA HIS A 126 -11.85 28.68 15.10
C HIS A 126 -12.66 27.66 14.34
N VAL A 127 -13.29 28.08 13.24
CA VAL A 127 -14.00 27.18 12.33
C VAL A 127 -13.48 27.44 10.93
N ALA A 128 -12.81 26.46 10.36
CA ALA A 128 -12.36 26.51 8.97
C ALA A 128 -13.46 25.99 8.02
N ARG A 129 -13.35 26.40 6.76
CA ARG A 129 -14.09 25.87 5.61
C ARG A 129 -13.08 25.32 4.62
N ILE A 130 -13.40 24.17 4.05
CA ILE A 130 -12.69 23.60 2.91
C ILE A 130 -13.63 23.49 1.71
N ASP A 131 -13.16 23.90 0.54
CA ASP A 131 -13.79 23.70 -0.76
C ASP A 131 -12.82 22.88 -1.61
N MET A 132 -13.18 21.64 -1.94
CA MET A 132 -12.30 20.71 -2.64
C MET A 132 -13.10 19.68 -3.43
N ILE A 133 -12.51 19.17 -4.50
CA ILE A 133 -12.97 17.96 -5.17
C ILE A 133 -12.58 16.72 -4.35
N ALA A 134 -13.30 15.62 -4.55
CA ALA A 134 -13.17 14.46 -3.68
C ALA A 134 -11.90 13.62 -3.93
N ASN A 135 -11.32 13.70 -5.12
CA ASN A 135 -10.02 13.11 -5.46
C ASN A 135 -8.89 14.06 -5.05
N THR A 136 -8.77 14.33 -3.74
CA THR A 136 -7.73 15.21 -3.17
C THR A 136 -6.90 14.44 -2.15
N GLY A 137 -5.58 14.52 -2.25
CA GLY A 137 -4.65 13.78 -1.39
C GLY A 137 -4.83 12.27 -1.56
N THR A 138 -4.74 11.54 -0.45
CA THR A 138 -5.06 10.10 -0.40
C THR A 138 -6.55 9.92 -0.23
N TYR A 139 -7.19 9.20 -1.15
CA TYR A 139 -8.63 9.01 -1.17
C TYR A 139 -9.00 7.56 -1.47
N VAL A 140 -10.27 7.23 -1.22
CA VAL A 140 -10.84 5.93 -1.59
C VAL A 140 -11.92 6.10 -2.64
N ASP A 141 -11.90 5.24 -3.65
CA ASP A 141 -12.96 5.08 -4.64
C ASP A 141 -13.85 3.89 -4.30
N THR A 142 -15.15 4.14 -4.38
CA THR A 142 -16.23 3.16 -4.24
C THR A 142 -16.78 2.81 -5.62
N PRO A 143 -17.60 1.74 -5.75
CA PRO A 143 -18.21 1.37 -7.02
C PRO A 143 -18.95 2.50 -7.74
N ALA A 144 -19.61 3.40 -7.00
CA ALA A 144 -20.26 4.58 -7.56
C ALA A 144 -19.32 5.52 -8.35
N HIS A 145 -18.01 5.47 -8.10
CA HIS A 145 -17.02 6.25 -8.87
C HIS A 145 -17.01 5.87 -10.36
N ARG A 146 -17.23 4.58 -10.66
CA ARG A 146 -17.20 4.05 -12.03
C ARG A 146 -18.57 3.66 -12.58
N TRP A 147 -19.44 3.16 -11.71
CA TRP A 147 -20.72 2.55 -12.04
C TRP A 147 -21.85 3.34 -11.39
N ALA A 148 -22.72 3.97 -12.19
CA ALA A 148 -23.74 4.89 -11.68
C ALA A 148 -24.70 4.26 -10.64
N ASP A 149 -24.98 2.97 -10.76
CA ASP A 149 -25.83 2.22 -9.83
C ASP A 149 -25.04 1.51 -8.71
N GLY A 150 -23.72 1.72 -8.66
CA GLY A 150 -22.85 1.16 -7.63
C GLY A 150 -23.07 1.82 -6.27
N PRO A 151 -22.79 1.12 -5.16
CA PRO A 151 -22.82 1.73 -3.83
C PRO A 151 -21.82 2.90 -3.73
N ASP A 152 -22.29 3.99 -3.13
CA ASP A 152 -21.52 5.17 -2.78
C ASP A 152 -20.83 5.02 -1.40
N LEU A 153 -20.20 6.08 -0.89
CA LEU A 153 -19.55 6.08 0.43
C LEU A 153 -20.50 5.76 1.60
N THR A 154 -21.81 5.84 1.40
CA THR A 154 -22.81 5.49 2.42
C THR A 154 -23.27 4.04 2.34
N GLY A 155 -23.07 3.40 1.18
CA GLY A 155 -23.48 2.03 0.86
C GLY A 155 -22.37 0.99 1.00
N ILE A 156 -21.09 1.39 1.00
CA ILE A 156 -19.98 0.46 1.22
C ILE A 156 -19.91 0.03 2.70
N PRO A 157 -19.85 -1.29 2.99
CA PRO A 157 -19.77 -1.77 4.36
C PRO A 157 -18.37 -1.51 4.96
N LEU A 158 -18.32 -1.23 6.27
CA LEU A 158 -17.08 -0.86 6.96
C LEU A 158 -16.03 -1.98 6.98
N ASP A 159 -16.45 -3.24 6.89
CA ASP A 159 -15.54 -4.40 6.81
C ASP A 159 -14.76 -4.47 5.49
N ARG A 160 -15.03 -3.57 4.53
CA ARG A 160 -14.26 -3.35 3.30
C ARG A 160 -13.30 -2.16 3.38
N LEU A 161 -13.35 -1.38 4.46
CA LEU A 161 -12.64 -0.10 4.57
C LEU A 161 -11.84 0.03 5.86
N ALA A 162 -12.18 -0.72 6.91
CA ALA A 162 -11.60 -0.59 8.22
C ALA A 162 -11.19 -1.93 8.80
N ASP A 163 -10.08 -1.89 9.54
CA ASP A 163 -9.52 -3.05 10.23
C ASP A 163 -9.37 -4.27 9.28
N LEU A 164 -8.76 -4.07 8.12
CA LEU A 164 -8.48 -5.14 7.17
C LEU A 164 -7.12 -5.78 7.46
N PRO A 165 -6.95 -7.10 7.30
CA PRO A 165 -5.61 -7.69 7.32
C PRO A 165 -4.79 -7.12 6.16
N GLY A 166 -3.70 -6.45 6.48
CA GLY A 166 -2.85 -5.78 5.50
C GLY A 166 -1.88 -6.74 4.82
N LEU A 167 -1.64 -6.48 3.54
CA LEU A 167 -0.58 -7.07 2.74
C LEU A 167 0.08 -5.93 1.95
N VAL A 168 1.40 -5.77 2.10
CA VAL A 168 2.18 -4.92 1.21
C VAL A 168 2.87 -5.79 0.16
N VAL A 169 2.62 -5.48 -1.11
CA VAL A 169 3.33 -6.02 -2.26
C VAL A 169 4.45 -5.05 -2.62
N ARG A 170 5.70 -5.48 -2.41
CA ARG A 170 6.88 -4.69 -2.80
C ARG A 170 7.09 -4.80 -4.30
N VAL A 171 6.84 -3.71 -5.02
CA VAL A 171 7.08 -3.64 -6.46
C VAL A 171 8.56 -3.31 -6.71
N PRO A 172 9.26 -4.09 -7.56
CA PRO A 172 10.67 -3.82 -7.86
C PRO A 172 10.87 -2.42 -8.46
N ALA A 173 11.99 -1.79 -8.16
CA ALA A 173 12.33 -0.47 -8.70
C ALA A 173 12.41 -0.54 -10.25
N GLY A 174 11.81 0.44 -10.92
CA GLY A 174 11.72 0.49 -12.38
C GLY A 174 10.63 -0.40 -12.99
N THR A 175 9.91 -1.18 -12.19
CA THR A 175 8.71 -1.89 -12.65
C THR A 175 7.53 -0.93 -12.66
N ARG A 176 7.01 -0.66 -13.86
CA ARG A 176 5.84 0.19 -14.05
C ARG A 176 4.53 -0.59 -14.01
N ALA A 177 4.47 -1.70 -14.75
CA ALA A 177 3.27 -2.52 -14.87
C ALA A 177 3.25 -3.60 -13.79
N VAL A 178 2.34 -3.48 -12.83
CA VAL A 178 2.10 -4.51 -11.81
C VAL A 178 1.13 -5.53 -12.39
N ASP A 179 1.66 -6.66 -12.83
CA ASP A 179 0.90 -7.72 -13.50
C ASP A 179 0.49 -8.86 -12.56
N ARG A 180 -0.26 -9.82 -13.11
CA ARG A 180 -0.65 -11.03 -12.38
C ARG A 180 0.54 -11.79 -11.81
N LEU A 181 1.67 -11.87 -12.51
CA LEU A 181 2.82 -12.69 -12.08
C LEU A 181 3.50 -12.09 -10.85
N LEU A 182 3.51 -10.77 -10.72
CA LEU A 182 3.98 -10.08 -9.52
C LEU A 182 3.08 -10.34 -8.31
N LEU A 183 1.79 -10.57 -8.54
CA LEU A 183 0.78 -10.74 -7.49
C LEU A 183 0.54 -12.21 -7.10
N ALA A 184 0.67 -13.13 -8.06
CA ALA A 184 0.38 -14.56 -7.93
C ALA A 184 1.03 -15.26 -6.73
N PRO A 185 2.23 -14.88 -6.26
CA PRO A 185 2.80 -15.50 -5.07
C PRO A 185 2.02 -15.21 -3.78
N TYR A 186 1.28 -14.09 -3.68
CA TYR A 186 0.73 -13.57 -2.44
C TYR A 186 -0.66 -14.13 -2.07
N GLU A 187 -0.92 -14.30 -0.77
CA GLU A 187 -2.24 -14.68 -0.25
C GLU A 187 -3.10 -13.42 -0.07
N VAL A 188 -3.98 -13.12 -1.02
CA VAL A 188 -4.73 -11.84 -1.04
C VAL A 188 -6.17 -11.93 -0.51
N THR A 189 -6.73 -13.13 -0.38
CA THR A 189 -8.12 -13.35 0.03
C THR A 189 -8.46 -12.59 1.31
N GLY A 190 -9.45 -11.70 1.23
CA GLY A 190 -9.95 -10.90 2.35
C GLY A 190 -8.98 -9.81 2.86
N ARG A 191 -7.89 -9.52 2.14
CA ARG A 191 -6.87 -8.55 2.56
C ARG A 191 -7.00 -7.19 1.88
N ALA A 192 -6.48 -6.17 2.54
CA ALA A 192 -6.08 -4.93 1.89
C ALA A 192 -4.72 -5.15 1.21
N VAL A 193 -4.71 -5.18 -0.12
CA VAL A 193 -3.50 -5.38 -0.93
C VAL A 193 -2.96 -4.01 -1.32
N LEU A 194 -1.83 -3.62 -0.72
CA LEU A 194 -1.19 -2.32 -0.90
C LEU A 194 0.04 -2.48 -1.79
N LEU A 195 0.03 -1.86 -2.97
CA LEU A 195 1.13 -1.89 -3.93
C LEU A 195 2.12 -0.78 -3.55
N ASP A 196 3.27 -1.17 -3.00
CA ASP A 196 4.39 -0.26 -2.69
C ASP A 196 5.32 -0.19 -3.89
N THR A 197 5.16 0.87 -4.67
CA THR A 197 5.97 1.16 -5.85
C THR A 197 7.12 2.12 -5.54
N GLY A 198 7.01 2.86 -4.44
CA GLY A 198 7.88 3.97 -4.07
C GLY A 198 7.61 5.24 -4.88
N TRP A 199 6.48 5.32 -5.58
CA TRP A 199 6.13 6.48 -6.40
C TRP A 199 5.66 7.67 -5.58
N ASP A 200 5.27 7.45 -4.32
CA ASP A 200 4.93 8.50 -3.36
C ASP A 200 6.06 9.51 -3.13
N ALA A 201 7.32 9.10 -3.36
CA ALA A 201 8.48 9.99 -3.34
C ALA A 201 8.39 11.15 -4.36
N HIS A 202 7.55 11.03 -5.39
CA HIS A 202 7.35 12.07 -6.41
C HIS A 202 6.15 12.97 -6.13
N PHE A 203 5.31 12.67 -5.13
CA PHE A 203 4.08 13.40 -4.85
C PHE A 203 4.32 14.93 -4.74
N GLY A 204 3.43 15.71 -5.36
CA GLY A 204 3.55 17.18 -5.40
C GLY A 204 4.59 17.72 -6.40
N THR A 205 5.23 16.85 -7.20
CA THR A 205 6.12 17.26 -8.29
C THR A 205 5.53 16.91 -9.66
N ASP A 206 6.02 17.56 -10.72
CA ASP A 206 5.60 17.25 -12.10
C ASP A 206 5.88 15.79 -12.48
N ALA A 207 6.90 15.18 -11.88
CA ALA A 207 7.23 13.78 -12.13
C ALA A 207 6.14 12.81 -11.66
N TYR A 208 5.33 13.19 -10.66
CA TYR A 208 4.28 12.33 -10.12
C TYR A 208 3.25 11.93 -11.17
N ALA A 209 2.90 12.87 -12.07
CA ALA A 209 2.00 12.66 -13.20
C ALA A 209 2.73 12.24 -14.48
N GLY A 210 4.01 11.89 -14.37
CA GLY A 210 4.84 11.48 -15.49
C GLY A 210 4.42 10.13 -16.08
N PRO A 211 4.84 9.84 -17.32
CA PRO A 211 4.51 8.60 -18.00
C PRO A 211 5.12 7.36 -17.32
N GLU A 212 6.13 7.56 -16.48
CA GLU A 212 6.82 6.49 -15.75
C GLU A 212 6.05 6.01 -14.50
N ALA A 213 4.91 6.64 -14.17
CA ALA A 213 4.09 6.27 -13.03
C ALA A 213 3.66 4.79 -13.08
N PRO A 214 3.93 4.00 -12.03
CA PRO A 214 3.48 2.62 -11.92
C PRO A 214 1.96 2.50 -11.85
N TYR A 215 1.43 1.38 -12.32
CA TYR A 215 -0.01 1.09 -12.40
C TYR A 215 -0.25 -0.42 -12.30
N LEU A 216 -1.50 -0.80 -12.00
CA LEU A 216 -1.99 -2.17 -12.02
C LEU A 216 -2.52 -2.51 -13.41
N THR A 217 -2.05 -3.62 -14.00
CA THR A 217 -2.53 -4.06 -15.31
C THR A 217 -3.92 -4.68 -15.23
N ALA A 218 -4.57 -4.84 -16.39
CA ALA A 218 -5.87 -5.51 -16.49
C ALA A 218 -5.84 -6.94 -15.92
N ASP A 219 -4.85 -7.75 -16.31
CA ASP A 219 -4.71 -9.12 -15.82
C ASP A 219 -4.33 -9.20 -14.33
N GLY A 220 -3.62 -8.20 -13.81
CA GLY A 220 -3.35 -8.06 -12.37
C GLY A 220 -4.62 -7.74 -11.58
N ALA A 221 -5.45 -6.83 -12.10
CA ALA A 221 -6.75 -6.49 -11.50
C ALA A 221 -7.72 -7.67 -11.51
N ASP A 222 -7.83 -8.37 -12.65
CA ASP A 222 -8.67 -9.57 -12.78
C ASP A 222 -8.23 -10.65 -11.77
N TRP A 223 -6.92 -10.86 -11.62
CA TRP A 223 -6.41 -11.81 -10.62
C TRP A 223 -6.75 -11.42 -9.19
N LEU A 224 -6.67 -10.13 -8.82
CA LEU A 224 -7.06 -9.65 -7.49
C LEU A 224 -8.54 -9.84 -7.20
N VAL A 225 -9.39 -9.65 -8.21
CA VAL A 225 -10.83 -9.96 -8.15
C VAL A 225 -11.04 -11.45 -7.93
N GLU A 226 -10.45 -12.29 -8.78
CA GLU A 226 -10.59 -13.76 -8.71
C GLU A 226 -10.07 -14.34 -7.39
N ALA A 227 -8.95 -13.82 -6.89
CA ALA A 227 -8.33 -14.23 -5.65
C ALA A 227 -8.97 -13.58 -4.40
N GLY A 228 -9.97 -12.72 -4.57
CA GLY A 228 -10.82 -12.23 -3.49
C GLY A 228 -10.19 -11.18 -2.59
N ALA A 229 -9.42 -10.24 -3.14
CA ALA A 229 -8.96 -9.07 -2.39
C ALA A 229 -10.13 -8.30 -1.78
N ALA A 230 -9.97 -7.77 -0.57
CA ALA A 230 -11.01 -6.98 0.10
C ALA A 230 -10.97 -5.50 -0.31
N LEU A 231 -9.76 -4.99 -0.53
CA LEU A 231 -9.44 -3.62 -0.92
C LEU A 231 -8.10 -3.63 -1.66
N VAL A 232 -7.91 -2.74 -2.63
CA VAL A 232 -6.63 -2.55 -3.32
C VAL A 232 -6.16 -1.12 -3.14
N GLY A 233 -4.91 -0.92 -2.77
CA GLY A 233 -4.30 0.40 -2.63
C GLY A 233 -3.01 0.52 -3.43
N ILE A 234 -2.67 1.72 -3.87
CA ILE A 234 -1.43 2.02 -4.59
C ILE A 234 -0.87 3.38 -4.14
N ASP A 235 0.45 3.51 -4.10
CA ASP A 235 1.18 4.74 -3.78
C ASP A 235 1.50 5.61 -5.02
N SER A 236 0.85 5.31 -6.14
CA SER A 236 0.98 6.01 -7.42
C SER A 236 -0.15 7.02 -7.63
N ILE A 237 0.00 7.84 -8.67
CA ILE A 237 -0.96 8.88 -9.05
C ILE A 237 -2.33 8.33 -9.49
N ASN A 238 -2.35 7.09 -9.99
CA ASN A 238 -3.56 6.38 -10.36
C ASN A 238 -3.26 4.88 -10.36
N ILE A 239 -4.27 4.05 -10.12
CA ILE A 239 -4.17 2.59 -10.22
C ILE A 239 -4.12 2.11 -11.67
N ASP A 240 -4.63 2.90 -12.62
CA ASP A 240 -4.58 2.63 -14.06
C ASP A 240 -3.48 3.40 -14.79
N ASP A 241 -3.14 2.93 -15.99
CA ASP A 241 -2.24 3.64 -16.90
C ASP A 241 -2.88 4.95 -17.40
N MET A 242 -2.23 6.07 -17.11
CA MET A 242 -2.65 7.41 -17.57
C MET A 242 -1.90 7.92 -18.80
N THR A 243 -1.01 7.12 -19.39
CA THR A 243 -0.28 7.51 -20.59
C THR A 243 -1.21 7.61 -21.80
N PRO A 244 -0.83 8.36 -22.85
CA PRO A 244 -1.57 8.37 -24.11
C PRO A 244 -1.77 6.98 -24.74
N ALA A 245 -0.83 6.05 -24.49
CA ALA A 245 -0.90 4.68 -25.01
C ALA A 245 -2.06 3.87 -24.42
N ALA A 246 -2.51 4.20 -23.20
CA ALA A 246 -3.69 3.60 -22.59
C ALA A 246 -5.00 4.05 -23.23
N ALA A 247 -4.99 5.07 -24.10
CA ALA A 247 -6.16 5.59 -24.81
C ALA A 247 -7.37 5.92 -23.91
N GLY A 248 -7.12 6.24 -22.63
CA GLY A 248 -8.16 6.51 -21.64
C GLY A 248 -8.85 5.27 -21.07
N GLU A 249 -8.37 4.07 -21.36
CA GLU A 249 -8.85 2.84 -20.74
C GLU A 249 -8.51 2.81 -19.25
N ARG A 250 -9.43 2.28 -18.44
CA ARG A 250 -9.31 2.16 -16.98
C ARG A 250 -9.72 0.77 -16.50
N PRO A 251 -8.99 -0.29 -16.94
CA PRO A 251 -9.36 -1.67 -16.65
C PRO A 251 -9.31 -2.00 -15.16
N ALA A 252 -8.34 -1.49 -14.40
CA ALA A 252 -8.22 -1.76 -12.97
C ALA A 252 -9.40 -1.16 -12.19
N HIS A 253 -9.72 0.12 -12.41
CA HIS A 253 -10.95 0.71 -11.87
C HIS A 253 -12.19 -0.10 -12.25
N SER A 254 -12.32 -0.46 -13.54
CA SER A 254 -13.52 -1.13 -14.02
C SER A 254 -13.70 -2.51 -13.38
N ALA A 255 -12.66 -3.34 -13.34
CA ALA A 255 -12.71 -4.69 -12.79
C ALA A 255 -12.92 -4.70 -11.27
N LEU A 256 -12.10 -3.95 -10.52
CA LEU A 256 -12.14 -3.93 -9.06
C LEU A 256 -13.46 -3.36 -8.53
N LEU A 257 -13.89 -2.22 -9.08
CA LEU A 257 -15.13 -1.57 -8.65
C LEU A 257 -16.38 -2.33 -9.07
N ALA A 258 -16.36 -3.05 -10.20
CA ALA A 258 -17.45 -3.95 -10.58
C ALA A 258 -17.58 -5.13 -9.60
N ALA A 259 -16.46 -5.60 -9.05
CA ALA A 259 -16.42 -6.63 -8.01
C ALA A 259 -16.72 -6.10 -6.60
N GLY A 260 -16.97 -4.80 -6.44
CA GLY A 260 -17.22 -4.18 -5.14
C GLY A 260 -15.97 -4.04 -4.26
N ILE A 261 -14.77 -4.07 -4.85
CA ILE A 261 -13.49 -3.91 -4.17
C ILE A 261 -13.09 -2.43 -4.20
N PRO A 262 -13.05 -1.72 -3.05
CA PRO A 262 -12.64 -0.32 -3.02
C PRO A 262 -11.18 -0.14 -3.42
N ILE A 263 -10.86 1.03 -3.96
CA ILE A 263 -9.52 1.40 -4.42
C ILE A 263 -9.01 2.56 -3.58
N VAL A 264 -7.78 2.52 -3.10
CA VAL A 264 -7.13 3.64 -2.39
C VAL A 264 -5.93 4.12 -3.18
N GLU A 265 -5.99 5.34 -3.71
CA GLU A 265 -4.92 5.93 -4.51
C GLU A 265 -4.09 6.93 -3.69
N HIS A 266 -2.89 7.26 -4.18
CA HIS A 266 -1.98 8.19 -3.53
C HIS A 266 -1.62 7.82 -2.08
N LEU A 267 -1.47 6.52 -1.78
CA LEU A 267 -0.90 6.12 -0.50
C LEU A 267 0.54 6.63 -0.37
N THR A 268 1.01 6.80 0.86
CA THR A 268 2.42 7.11 1.13
C THR A 268 2.92 6.29 2.33
N GLY A 269 4.24 6.18 2.49
CA GLY A 269 4.83 5.59 3.68
C GLY A 269 4.66 4.07 3.76
N LEU A 270 4.23 3.41 2.67
CA LEU A 270 4.11 1.95 2.60
C LEU A 270 5.44 1.24 2.90
N GLY A 271 6.56 1.88 2.56
CA GLY A 271 7.92 1.43 2.92
C GLY A 271 8.12 1.14 4.41
N ALA A 272 7.38 1.82 5.30
CA ALA A 272 7.50 1.65 6.75
C ALA A 272 6.73 0.45 7.33
N LEU A 273 5.93 -0.24 6.52
CA LEU A 273 5.12 -1.38 6.94
C LEU A 273 5.87 -2.70 6.73
N PRO A 274 5.66 -3.73 7.57
CA PRO A 274 6.05 -5.09 7.23
C PRO A 274 5.18 -5.62 6.08
N PRO A 275 5.62 -6.65 5.33
CA PRO A 275 4.81 -7.22 4.24
C PRO A 275 3.43 -7.72 4.69
N THR A 276 3.32 -8.23 5.93
CA THR A 276 2.05 -8.67 6.55
C THR A 276 2.13 -8.48 8.06
N GLY A 277 1.03 -8.76 8.78
CA GLY A 277 1.00 -8.67 10.25
C GLY A 277 0.55 -7.31 10.79
N PHE A 278 -0.16 -6.53 9.97
CA PHE A 278 -0.73 -5.24 10.35
C PHE A 278 -2.22 -5.19 9.97
N ARG A 279 -2.93 -4.23 10.56
CA ARG A 279 -4.33 -3.92 10.21
C ARG A 279 -4.40 -2.60 9.47
N PHE A 280 -5.09 -2.55 8.33
CA PHE A 280 -5.22 -1.37 7.48
C PHE A 280 -6.62 -0.76 7.59
N THR A 281 -6.71 0.57 7.59
CA THR A 281 -7.97 1.31 7.56
C THR A 281 -7.85 2.49 6.60
N ALA A 282 -8.85 2.69 5.75
CA ALA A 282 -9.03 3.81 4.83
C ALA A 282 -10.53 4.18 4.75
N ALA A 283 -11.14 4.43 5.91
CA ALA A 283 -12.55 4.79 6.00
C ALA A 283 -12.76 6.29 5.70
N PRO A 284 -13.61 6.67 4.74
CA PRO A 284 -13.95 8.05 4.43
C PRO A 284 -15.10 8.54 5.32
N PRO A 285 -15.33 9.87 5.40
CA PRO A 285 -16.61 10.41 5.84
C PRO A 285 -17.78 9.83 5.04
N ARG A 286 -18.89 9.58 5.73
CA ARG A 286 -20.10 8.98 5.14
C ARG A 286 -20.94 10.02 4.39
N VAL A 287 -20.48 10.43 3.20
CA VAL A 287 -21.13 11.48 2.38
C VAL A 287 -22.03 10.85 1.31
N ALA A 288 -23.32 11.23 1.31
CA ALA A 288 -24.31 10.73 0.35
C ALA A 288 -24.06 11.26 -1.07
N GLY A 289 -24.21 10.39 -2.06
CA GLY A 289 -24.12 10.71 -3.48
C GLY A 289 -22.69 10.91 -3.99
N MET A 290 -21.66 10.56 -3.20
CA MET A 290 -20.26 10.69 -3.59
C MET A 290 -19.62 9.31 -3.73
N GLY A 291 -18.96 9.08 -4.87
CA GLY A 291 -18.24 7.83 -5.14
C GLY A 291 -16.81 7.79 -4.62
N THR A 292 -16.26 8.95 -4.25
CA THR A 292 -14.87 9.12 -3.81
C THR A 292 -14.84 10.15 -2.68
N PHE A 293 -13.91 10.00 -1.73
CA PHE A 293 -13.56 11.07 -0.80
C PHE A 293 -12.19 10.85 -0.17
N PRO A 294 -11.51 11.92 0.30
CA PRO A 294 -10.26 11.74 1.02
C PRO A 294 -10.43 10.91 2.28
N VAL A 295 -9.40 10.15 2.59
CA VAL A 295 -9.32 9.30 3.78
C VAL A 295 -8.11 9.70 4.61
N ARG A 296 -8.15 9.37 5.89
CA ARG A 296 -6.93 9.25 6.68
C ARG A 296 -6.59 7.77 6.75
N ALA A 297 -5.85 7.30 5.76
CA ALA A 297 -5.42 5.92 5.68
C ALA A 297 -4.30 5.66 6.69
N PHE A 298 -4.41 4.58 7.46
CA PHE A 298 -3.38 4.21 8.42
C PHE A 298 -3.28 2.70 8.62
N ALA A 299 -2.11 2.28 9.10
CA ALA A 299 -1.89 0.92 9.56
C ALA A 299 -1.71 0.86 11.08
N VAL A 300 -2.20 -0.21 11.69
CA VAL A 300 -1.92 -0.60 13.08
C VAL A 300 -0.94 -1.76 13.06
N LEU A 301 0.20 -1.58 13.70
CA LEU A 301 1.20 -2.60 13.97
C LEU A 301 1.07 -3.02 15.43
N ASP A 302 0.79 -4.30 15.65
CA ASP A 302 0.89 -4.91 16.97
C ASP A 302 2.30 -5.47 17.14
N GLY A 303 2.94 -5.15 18.26
CA GLY A 303 4.29 -5.62 18.60
C GLY A 303 4.32 -7.09 19.00
#